data_AF-A0ABD0NCX4-F1
#
_entry.id   AF-A0ABD0NCX4-F1
#
_cell.length_a   1.000
_cell.length_b   1.000
_cell.length_c   1.000
_cell.angle_alpha   90.00
_cell.angle_beta   90.00
_cell.angle_gamma   90.00
#
_symmetry.space_group_name_H-M   'P 1'
#
loop_
_entity.id
_entity.type
_entity.pdbx_description
1 polymer ?
#
loop_
_entity_poly.entity_id
_entity_poly.type
_entity_poly.pdbx_seq_one_letter_code
_entity_poly.pdbx_strand_id
1 'polypeptide(L)' 'MSGIAAKLQQNRARAAGVGTNAHAVKFLNQDYEALKRECLESGRLFQDDTFEASISALGFKELGPNSSKVRGVEWLRPK' A
#
# COMPACT_ATOMS: atom_id res chain seq x y z
N MET A 1 10.80 -9.20 17.84
CA MET A 1 10.75 -8.56 19.18
C MET A 1 9.32 -8.54 19.66
N SER A 2 9.03 -9.29 20.72
CA SER A 2 7.74 -9.92 20.97
C SER A 2 6.81 -9.11 21.87
N GLY A 3 5.58 -8.88 21.39
CA GLY A 3 4.38 -8.53 22.18
C GLY A 3 4.38 -7.17 22.88
N ILE A 4 4.97 -7.11 24.08
CA ILE A 4 4.80 -5.98 25.02
C ILE A 4 5.64 -4.78 24.61
N ALA A 5 6.89 -5.00 24.19
CA ALA A 5 7.78 -3.91 23.77
C ALA A 5 7.23 -3.17 22.54
N ALA A 6 6.72 -3.93 21.55
CA ALA A 6 6.07 -3.37 20.37
C ALA A 6 4.81 -2.57 20.73
N LYS A 7 3.99 -3.09 21.65
CA LYS A 7 2.79 -2.39 22.12
C LYS A 7 3.13 -1.10 22.89
N LEU A 8 4.17 -1.11 23.72
CA LEU A 8 4.65 0.08 24.43
C LEU A 8 5.16 1.13 23.44
N GLN A 9 5.92 0.72 22.42
CA GLN A 9 6.38 1.62 21.36
C GLN A 9 5.21 2.23 20.58
N GLN A 10 4.21 1.42 20.22
CA GLN A 10 3.01 1.90 19.53
C GLN A 10 2.22 2.90 20.39
N ASN A 11 2.08 2.64 21.69
CA ASN A 11 1.40 3.56 22.61
C ASN A 11 2.14 4.90 22.73
N ARG A 12 3.47 4.88 22.82
CA ARG A 12 4.29 6.09 22.85
C ARG A 12 4.19 6.88 21.54
N ALA A 13 4.25 6.19 20.40
CA ALA A 13 4.08 6.78 19.08
C ALA A 13 2.70 7.47 18.97
N ARG A 14 1.64 6.79 19.42
CA ARG A 14 0.29 7.35 19.45
C ARG A 14 0.18 8.57 20.35
N ALA A 15 0.80 8.54 21.53
CA ALA A 15 0.86 9.69 22.43
C ALA A 15 1.62 10.89 21.83
N ALA A 16 2.61 10.62 20.98
CA ALA A 16 3.33 11.64 20.21
C ALA A 16 2.56 12.14 18.96
N GLY A 17 1.31 11.68 18.75
CA GLY A 17 0.44 12.13 17.67
C GLY A 17 0.38 11.22 16.44
N VAL A 18 1.13 10.10 16.42
CA VAL A 18 1.06 9.11 15.32
C VAL A 18 -0.35 8.49 15.25
N GLY A 19 -0.93 8.50 14.06
CA GLY A 19 -2.29 8.03 13.80
C GLY A 19 -3.35 9.14 13.83
N THR A 20 -2.96 10.40 14.08
CA THR A 20 -3.85 11.55 13.87
C THR A 20 -3.91 11.91 12.38
N ASN A 21 -4.86 12.76 11.98
CA ASN A 21 -4.95 13.23 10.59
C ASN A 21 -3.68 14.00 10.16
N ALA A 22 -3.08 14.77 11.08
CA ALA A 22 -1.84 15.52 10.81
C ALA A 22 -0.59 14.63 10.77
N HIS A 23 -0.63 13.43 11.37
CA HIS A 23 0.51 12.52 11.42
C HIS A 23 0.05 11.06 11.27
N ALA A 24 -0.47 10.75 10.08
CA ALA A 24 -1.02 9.44 9.76
C ALA A 24 0.06 8.34 9.78
N VAL A 25 -0.35 7.11 10.14
CA VAL A 25 0.52 5.94 10.03
C VAL A 25 0.71 5.60 8.56
N LYS A 26 1.96 5.35 8.16
CA LYS A 26 2.30 4.86 6.82
C LYS A 26 1.85 3.41 6.68
N PHE A 27 0.81 3.16 5.89
CA PHE A 27 0.31 1.80 5.66
C PHE A 27 1.39 0.97 4.94
N LEU A 28 1.68 -0.22 5.49
CA LEU A 28 2.77 -1.08 5.01
C LEU A 28 4.13 -0.37 4.94
N ASN A 29 4.34 0.66 5.78
CA ASN A 29 5.53 1.52 5.80
C ASN A 29 5.84 2.23 4.48
N GLN A 30 4.84 2.41 3.60
CA GLN A 30 5.00 3.13 2.35
C GLN A 30 5.01 4.65 2.60
N ASP A 31 6.03 5.32 2.07
CA ASP A 31 6.19 6.77 2.18
C ASP A 31 6.03 7.41 0.81
N TYR A 32 4.91 8.13 0.61
CA TYR A 32 4.58 8.78 -0.65
C TYR A 32 5.70 9.69 -1.17
N GLU A 33 6.28 10.54 -0.31
CA GLU A 33 7.28 11.51 -0.76
C GLU A 33 8.59 10.81 -1.16
N ALA A 34 8.99 9.78 -0.40
CA ALA A 34 10.16 8.99 -0.74
C ALA A 34 9.97 8.23 -2.06
N LEU A 35 8.83 7.55 -2.22
CA LEU A 35 8.49 6.78 -3.42
C LEU A 35 8.38 7.67 -4.66
N LYS A 36 7.73 8.83 -4.53
CA LYS A 36 7.61 9.81 -5.60
C LYS A 36 8.97 10.31 -6.04
N ARG A 37 9.84 10.69 -5.09
CA ARG A 37 11.20 11.16 -5.39
C ARG A 37 11.99 10.09 -6.13
N GLU A 38 11.97 8.86 -5.66
CA GLU A 38 12.67 7.74 -6.31
C GLU A 38 12.20 7.52 -7.76
N CYS A 39 10.89 7.56 -7.99
CA CYS A 39 10.32 7.40 -9.33
C CYS A 39 10.73 8.54 -10.27
N LEU A 40 10.74 9.78 -9.77
CA LEU A 40 11.18 10.95 -10.54
C LEU A 40 12.67 10.90 -10.86
N GLU A 41 13.51 10.54 -9.90
CA GLU A 41 14.96 10.42 -10.08
C GLU A 41 15.33 9.29 -11.06
N SER A 42 14.58 8.17 -11.03
CA SER A 42 14.77 7.04 -11.95
C SER A 42 14.04 7.20 -13.28
N GLY A 43 13.26 8.27 -13.47
CA GLY A 43 12.52 8.53 -14.71
C GLY A 43 11.44 7.47 -15.03
N ARG A 44 10.92 6.76 -14.02
CA ARG A 44 9.92 5.70 -14.18
C ARG A 44 8.61 6.07 -13.50
N LEU A 45 7.52 5.44 -13.94
CA LEU A 45 6.24 5.53 -13.24
C LEU A 45 6.22 4.58 -12.04
N PHE A 46 5.55 4.99 -10.97
CA PHE A 46 5.36 4.16 -9.79
C PHE A 46 4.54 2.91 -10.12
N GLN A 47 5.02 1.76 -9.65
CA GLN A 47 4.31 0.49 -9.61
C GLN A 47 4.23 0.08 -8.15
N ASP A 48 3.05 -0.34 -7.69
CA ASP A 48 2.81 -0.68 -6.29
C ASP A 48 3.11 -2.15 -6.05
N ASP A 49 4.19 -2.43 -5.31
CA ASP A 49 4.58 -3.80 -4.94
C ASP A 49 3.68 -4.39 -3.84
N THR A 50 2.99 -3.53 -3.08
CA THR A 50 2.07 -3.97 -2.02
C THR A 50 0.66 -4.22 -2.52
N PHE A 51 0.32 -3.64 -3.67
CA PHE A 51 -0.95 -3.79 -4.35
C PHE A 51 -0.75 -3.84 -5.87
N GLU A 52 -0.15 -4.94 -6.33
CA GLU A 52 0.17 -5.13 -7.73
C GLU A 52 -1.07 -5.10 -8.62
N ALA A 53 -0.88 -4.70 -9.88
CA ALA A 53 -1.89 -4.76 -10.94
C ALA A 53 -2.14 -6.21 -11.41
N SER A 54 -2.52 -7.08 -10.47
CA SER A 54 -2.72 -8.51 -10.66
C SER A 54 -4.17 -8.90 -10.40
N ILE A 55 -4.60 -10.09 -10.87
CA ILE A 55 -5.99 -10.53 -10.69
C ILE A 55 -6.35 -10.65 -9.20
N SER A 56 -5.40 -11.00 -8.34
CA SER A 56 -5.62 -11.05 -6.89
C SER A 56 -5.98 -9.70 -6.26
N ALA A 57 -5.59 -8.59 -6.88
CA ALA A 57 -5.98 -7.25 -6.44
C ALA A 57 -7.45 -6.94 -6.74
N LEU A 58 -8.06 -7.61 -7.73
CA LEU A 58 -9.49 -7.44 -8.05
C LEU A 58 -10.39 -8.15 -7.02
N GLY A 59 -9.90 -9.23 -6.42
CA GLY A 59 -10.58 -9.89 -5.32
C GLY A 59 -10.39 -11.40 -5.29
N PHE A 60 -11.31 -12.07 -4.62
CA PHE A 60 -11.31 -13.51 -4.43
C PHE A 60 -12.67 -14.11 -4.82
N LYS A 61 -12.70 -15.44 -5.04
CA LYS A 61 -13.89 -16.22 -5.41
C LYS A 61 -14.61 -15.68 -6.65
N GLU A 62 -15.53 -14.74 -6.51
CA GLU A 62 -16.29 -14.16 -7.63
C GLU A 62 -15.45 -13.27 -8.55
N LEU A 63 -14.40 -12.65 -8.02
CA LEU A 63 -13.41 -11.87 -8.77
C LEU A 63 -12.02 -12.53 -8.72
N GLY A 64 -11.98 -13.83 -8.42
CA GLY A 64 -10.73 -14.59 -8.39
C GLY A 64 -10.24 -14.99 -9.79
N PRO A 65 -9.03 -15.58 -9.89
CA PRO A 65 -8.38 -15.94 -11.16
C PRO A 65 -9.21 -16.78 -12.14
N ASN A 66 -10.10 -17.63 -11.62
CA ASN A 66 -10.92 -18.54 -12.42
C ASN A 66 -12.29 -17.96 -12.80
N SER A 67 -12.59 -16.72 -12.39
CA SER A 67 -13.86 -16.08 -12.71
C SER A 67 -13.87 -15.56 -14.15
N SER A 68 -14.98 -15.77 -14.85
CA SER A 68 -15.19 -15.14 -16.17
C SER A 68 -15.25 -13.61 -16.07
N LYS A 69 -15.62 -13.05 -14.91
CA LYS A 69 -15.78 -11.60 -14.69
C LYS A 69 -14.46 -10.82 -14.80
N VAL A 70 -13.32 -11.46 -14.56
CA VAL A 70 -11.99 -10.81 -14.58
C VAL A 70 -11.21 -11.10 -15.85
N ARG A 71 -11.76 -11.91 -16.76
CA ARG A 71 -11.11 -12.28 -18.01
C ARG A 71 -11.05 -11.05 -18.93
N GLY A 72 -9.85 -10.72 -19.41
CA GLY A 72 -9.63 -9.60 -20.34
C GLY A 72 -9.60 -8.22 -19.68
N VAL A 73 -9.48 -8.15 -18.35
CA VAL A 73 -9.24 -6.89 -17.66
C VAL A 73 -7.83 -6.39 -17.97
N GLU A 74 -7.73 -5.12 -18.38
CA GLU A 74 -6.47 -4.41 -18.60
C GLU A 74 -6.33 -3.27 -17.61
N TRP A 75 -5.11 -3.09 -17.11
CA TRP A 75 -4.78 -2.03 -16.15
C TRP A 75 -4.26 -0.80 -16.88
N LEU A 76 -5.04 0.28 -16.84
CA LEU A 76 -4.73 1.52 -17.52
C LEU A 76 -4.53 2.65 -16.50
N ARG A 77 -3.67 3.61 -16.84
CA ARG A 77 -3.51 4.84 -16.07
C ARG A 77 -4.39 5.94 -16.68
N PRO A 78 -4.98 6.82 -15.86
CA PRO A 78 -5.61 8.03 -16.36
C PRO A 78 -4.62 8.87 -17.20
N LYS A 79 -5.15 9.57 -18.20
CA LYS A 79 -4.41 10.60 -18.95
C LYS A 79 -4.41 11.92 -18.20
#